data_AF-A0A3D2IDZ2-F1
#
_entry.id   AF-A0A3D2IDZ2-F1
#
_cell.length_a   1.000
_cell.length_b   1.000
_cell.length_c   1.000
_cell.angle_alpha   90.00
_cell.angle_beta   90.00
_cell.angle_gamma   90.00
#
_symmetry.space_group_name_H-M   'P 1'
#
loop_
_entity.id
_entity.type
_entity.pdbx_description
1 polymer ?
#
loop_
_entity_poly.entity_id
_entity_poly.type
_entity_poly.pdbx_seq_one_letter_code
_entity_poly.pdbx_strand_id
1 'polypeptide(L)' 'MSNRPTGEEIRQAKKFLLNKKLKIQILKPNLFAIASKELSQNYDKTLESIRKAVKNAEDNRSNLRGNKEG' A
#
# COMPACT_ATOMS: atom_id res chain seq x y z
N MET A 1 -4.55 -3.64 21.18
CA MET A 1 -5.32 -2.63 20.43
C MET A 1 -5.83 -3.30 19.15
N SER A 2 -7.10 -3.12 18.79
CA SER A 2 -7.62 -3.71 17.55
C SER A 2 -7.10 -2.91 16.35
N ASN A 3 -6.36 -3.56 15.44
CA ASN A 3 -5.83 -2.94 14.22
C ASN A 3 -6.89 -2.72 13.13
N ARG A 4 -8.17 -2.94 13.47
CA ARG A 4 -9.30 -2.70 12.59
C ARG A 4 -9.50 -1.18 12.45
N PRO A 5 -9.53 -0.63 11.23
CA PRO A 5 -9.83 0.76 11.01
C PRO A 5 -11.33 1.03 11.27
N THR A 6 -11.63 2.21 11.80
CA THR A 6 -12.98 2.72 11.95
C THR A 6 -13.58 3.08 10.59
N GLY A 7 -14.90 3.24 10.54
CA GLY A 7 -15.58 3.70 9.32
C GLY A 7 -15.04 5.06 8.83
N GLU A 8 -14.66 5.94 9.75
CA GLU A 8 -14.10 7.25 9.41
C GLU A 8 -12.67 7.12 8.83
N GLU A 9 -11.81 6.30 9.44
CA GLU A 9 -10.48 6.02 8.91
C GLU A 9 -10.54 5.45 7.48
N ILE A 10 -11.52 4.57 7.20
CA ILE A 10 -11.72 4.03 5.85
C ILE A 10 -12.19 5.13 4.87
N ARG A 11 -13.07 6.05 5.30
CA ARG A 11 -13.52 7.18 4.47
C ARG A 11 -12.38 8.14 4.15
N GLN A 12 -11.55 8.47 5.14
CA GLN A 12 -10.38 9.32 4.97
C GLN A 12 -9.35 8.67 4.04
N ALA A 13 -9.07 7.38 4.22
CA ALA A 13 -8.22 6.60 3.32
C ALA A 13 -8.76 6.62 1.88
N LYS A 14 -10.07 6.41 1.69
CA LYS A 14 -10.70 6.46 0.36
C LYS A 14 -10.53 7.84 -0.29
N LYS A 15 -10.80 8.91 0.45
CA LYS A 15 -10.64 10.30 -0.03
C LYS A 15 -9.20 10.58 -0.42
N PHE A 16 -8.24 10.17 0.41
CA PHE A 16 -6.81 10.32 0.13
C PHE A 16 -6.40 9.61 -1.17
N LEU A 17 -6.79 8.35 -1.35
CA LEU A 17 -6.46 7.58 -2.55
C LEU A 17 -7.05 8.19 -3.82
N LEU A 18 -8.31 8.67 -3.76
CA LEU A 18 -8.95 9.37 -4.87
C LEU A 18 -8.23 10.67 -5.22
N ASN A 19 -7.82 11.47 -4.22
CA ASN A 19 -7.06 12.70 -4.43
C ASN A 19 -5.70 12.44 -5.09
N LYS A 20 -5.06 11.31 -4.78
CA LYS A 20 -3.82 10.86 -5.42
C LYS A 20 -4.05 10.21 -6.80
N LYS A 21 -5.27 10.27 -7.34
CA LYS A 21 -5.68 9.65 -8.61
C LYS A 21 -5.47 8.13 -8.66
N LEU A 22 -5.49 7.46 -7.50
CA LEU A 22 -5.36 6.01 -7.40
C LEU A 22 -6.72 5.33 -7.51
N LYS A 23 -6.80 4.26 -8.32
CA LYS A 23 -8.01 3.46 -8.43
C LYS A 23 -8.19 2.61 -7.18
N ILE A 24 -9.30 2.82 -6.46
CA ILE A 24 -9.64 2.07 -5.24
C ILE A 24 -9.86 0.56 -5.45
N GLN A 25 -9.98 0.12 -6.70
CA GLN A 25 -10.01 -1.29 -7.10
C GLN A 25 -8.63 -1.94 -7.00
N ILE A 26 -7.57 -1.16 -7.24
CA ILE A 26 -6.18 -1.62 -7.19
C ILE A 26 -5.66 -1.58 -5.74
N LEU A 27 -5.90 -0.45 -5.05
CA LEU A 27 -5.55 -0.30 -3.64
C LEU A 27 -6.81 -0.07 -2.81
N LYS A 28 -7.26 -1.12 -2.11
CA LYS A 28 -8.48 -1.09 -1.31
C LYS A 28 -8.32 -0.13 -0.12
N PRO A 29 -9.24 0.84 0.10
CA PRO A 29 -9.15 1.79 1.21
C PRO A 29 -9.06 1.15 2.59
N ASN A 30 -9.77 0.03 2.80
CA ASN A 30 -9.72 -0.71 4.07
C ASN A 30 -8.30 -1.26 4.35
N LEU A 31 -7.67 -1.90 3.36
CA LEU A 31 -6.30 -2.41 3.51
C LEU A 31 -5.29 -1.27 3.69
N PHE A 32 -5.48 -0.17 2.98
CA PHE A 32 -4.62 1.01 3.12
C PHE A 32 -4.71 1.63 4.51
N ALA A 33 -5.93 1.74 5.07
CA ALA A 33 -6.13 2.22 6.44
C ALA A 33 -5.52 1.28 7.49
N ILE A 34 -5.64 -0.04 7.31
CA ILE A 34 -4.95 -1.04 8.14
C ILE A 34 -3.43 -0.80 8.08
N ALA A 35 -2.86 -0.75 6.88
CA ALA A 35 -1.42 -0.56 6.70
C ALA A 35 -0.90 0.72 7.37
N SER A 36 -1.64 1.82 7.28
CA SER A 36 -1.28 3.09 7.94
C SER A 36 -1.26 2.96 9.47
N LYS A 37 -2.22 2.23 10.06
CA LYS A 37 -2.27 1.98 11.51
C LYS A 37 -1.15 1.05 11.96
N GLU A 38 -0.93 -0.06 11.25
CA GLU A 38 0.13 -1.03 11.53
C GLU A 38 1.51 -0.37 11.49
N LEU A 39 1.76 0.46 10.48
CA LEU A 39 3.01 1.18 10.33
C LEU A 39 3.12 2.39 11.27
N SER A 40 2.04 2.76 11.98
CA SER A 40 1.94 4.01 12.75
C SER A 40 2.40 5.23 11.93
N GLN A 41 2.03 5.25 10.65
CA GLN A 41 2.45 6.25 9.66
C GLN A 41 1.24 7.00 9.11
N ASN A 42 1.44 8.26 8.72
CA ASN A 42 0.43 9.00 7.96
C ASN A 42 0.26 8.41 6.55
N TYR A 43 -0.81 8.82 5.85
CA TYR A 43 -1.16 8.26 4.55
C TYR A 43 -0.10 8.50 3.46
N ASP A 44 0.58 9.65 3.45
CA ASP A 44 1.65 9.90 2.48
C ASP A 44 2.83 8.95 2.67
N LYS A 45 3.32 8.78 3.91
CA LYS A 45 4.39 7.84 4.23
C LYS A 45 3.98 6.39 3.97
N THR A 46 2.74 6.05 4.30
CA THR A 46 2.19 4.71 4.03
C THR A 46 2.20 4.41 2.53
N LEU A 47 1.75 5.35 1.70
CA LEU A 47 1.76 5.20 0.24
C LEU A 47 3.18 5.08 -0.32
N GLU A 48 4.13 5.86 0.22
CA GLU A 48 5.54 5.77 -0.16
C GLU A 48 6.13 4.39 0.18
N SER A 49 5.87 3.89 1.39
CA SER A 49 6.27 2.55 1.84
C SER A 49 5.72 1.46 0.93
N ILE A 50 4.45 1.54 0.55
CA ILE A 50 3.83 0.58 -0.39
C ILE A 50 4.50 0.65 -1.76
N ARG A 51 4.75 1.86 -2.29
CA ARG A 51 5.44 2.02 -3.60
C ARG A 51 6.84 1.42 -3.58
N LYS A 52 7.61 1.68 -2.52
CA LYS A 52 8.95 1.09 -2.33
C LYS A 52 8.89 -0.43 -2.27
N ALA A 53 7.94 -0.99 -1.52
CA ALA A 53 7.76 -2.44 -1.41
C ALA A 53 7.41 -3.09 -2.76
N VAL A 54 6.51 -2.47 -3.54
CA VAL A 54 6.15 -2.96 -4.89
C VAL A 54 7.35 -2.91 -5.82
N LYS A 55 8.07 -1.79 -5.88
CA LYS A 55 9.27 -1.66 -6.71
C LYS A 55 10.33 -2.71 -6.36
N ASN A 56 10.63 -2.87 -5.07
CA ASN A 56 11.59 -3.87 -4.61
C ASN A 56 11.14 -5.30 -4.96
N ALA A 57 9.84 -5.59 -4.91
CA ALA A 57 9.32 -6.91 -5.30
C ALA A 57 9.48 -7.17 -6.81
N GLU A 58 9.32 -6.16 -7.65
CA GLU A 58 9.56 -6.26 -9.10
C GLU A 58 11.05 -6.46 -9.40
N ASP A 59 11.94 -5.71 -8.75
CA ASP A 59 13.39 -5.84 -8.91
C ASP A 59 13.87 -7.25 -8.53
N ASN A 60 13.38 -7.80 -7.42
CA ASN A 60 13.72 -9.17 -7.00
C ASN A 60 13.16 -10.23 -7.96
N ARG A 61 11.95 -10.03 -8.49
CA ARG A 61 11.36 -10.94 -9.49
C ARG A 61 12.15 -10.96 -10.80
N SER A 62 12.75 -9.83 -11.16
CA SER A 62 13.62 -9.70 -12.35
C SER A 62 14.89 -10.53 -12.19
N ASN A 63 15.52 -10.48 -11.01
CA ASN A 63 16.73 -11.25 -10.70
C ASN A 63 16.47 -12.77 -10.68
N LEU A 64 15.29 -13.22 -10.25
CA LEU A 64 14.91 -14.64 -10.27
C LEU A 64 14.65 -15.19 -11.69
N ARG A 65 14.28 -14.34 -12.66
CA ARG A 65 14.12 -14.75 -14.07
C ARG A 65 15.45 -14.84 -14.83
N GLY A 66 16.47 -14.07 -14.43
CA GLY A 66 17.80 -14.12 -15.05
C GLY A 66 18.61 -15.38 -14.71
N ASN A 67 18.28 -16.08 -13.63
CA ASN A 67 19.00 -17.28 -13.16
C ASN A 67 18.43 -18.62 -13.66
N LYS A 68 17.63 -18.63 -14.75
CA LYS A 68 17.03 -19.86 -15.31
C LYS A 68 17.55 -20.26 -16.69
N GLU A 69 18.61 -19.62 -17.20
CA GLU A 69 19.25 -19.93 -18.49
C GLU A 69 20.78 -20.06 -18.35
N GLY A 70 21.24 -20.85 -17.38
CA GLY A 70 22.65 -21.25 -17.24
C GLY A 70 22.78 -22.75 -17.08
#